data_AF-A0A2T3J5P6-F1
#
_entry.id   AF-A0A2T3J5P6-F1
#
_cell.length_a   1.000
_cell.length_b   1.000
_cell.length_c   1.000
_cell.angle_alpha   90.00
_cell.angle_beta   90.00
_cell.angle_gamma   90.00
#
_symmetry.space_group_name_H-M   'P 1'
#
loop_
_entity.id
_entity.type
_entity.pdbx_description
1 polymer ?
#
loop_
_entity_poly.entity_id
_entity_poly.type
_entity_poly.pdbx_seq_one_letter_code
_entity_poly.pdbx_strand_id
1 'polypeptide(L)'
;PIAVVKDTMSGTNQWTALDGTQSSDPDGKIVSYHWSQVSGPKTEIAYPDSKYAYTFTPSAENTLTFKLTVTDNEGKTSSSIAKVMVKS
;
A
#
# COMPACT_ATOMS: atom_id res chain seq x y z
N PRO A 1 17.05 0.54 -1.94
CA PRO A 1 15.81 0.23 -1.20
C PRO A 1 15.07 -1.03 -1.69
N ILE A 2 14.27 -1.63 -0.80
CA ILE A 2 13.44 -2.82 -1.05
C ILE A 2 12.02 -2.52 -0.53
N ALA A 3 11.04 -2.46 -1.43
CA ALA A 3 9.63 -2.34 -1.06
C ALA A 3 9.07 -3.70 -0.61
N VAL A 4 8.43 -3.75 0.56
CA VAL A 4 7.77 -4.94 1.07
C VAL A 4 6.39 -4.58 1.58
N VAL A 5 5.38 -5.24 1.04
CA VAL A 5 3.97 -5.14 1.44
C VAL A 5 3.35 -6.53 1.44
N LYS A 6 2.24 -6.71 2.15
CA LYS A 6 1.51 -7.98 2.23
C LYS A 6 0.05 -7.80 1.82
N ASP A 7 -0.52 -8.85 1.26
CA ASP A 7 -1.96 -8.93 1.01
C ASP A 7 -2.75 -8.90 2.33
N THR A 8 -3.95 -8.33 2.28
CA THR A 8 -4.81 -8.12 3.45
C THR A 8 -6.24 -8.56 3.15
N MET A 9 -6.87 -9.26 4.10
CA MET A 9 -8.30 -9.52 4.08
C MET A 9 -9.03 -8.41 4.84
N SER A 10 -10.16 -7.95 4.31
CA SER A 10 -10.95 -6.88 4.93
C SER A 10 -12.44 -7.12 4.80
N GLY A 11 -13.21 -6.62 5.77
CA GLY A 11 -14.65 -6.44 5.64
C GLY A 11 -15.02 -5.34 4.63
N THR A 12 -16.30 -5.27 4.29
CA THR A 12 -16.90 -4.18 3.51
C THR A 12 -17.07 -2.90 4.34
N ASN A 13 -17.10 -1.73 3.70
CA ASN A 13 -17.38 -0.41 4.31
C ASN A 13 -16.52 -0.05 5.54
N GLN A 14 -15.21 -0.34 5.52
CA GLN A 14 -14.32 0.00 6.62
C GLN A 14 -12.97 0.53 6.14
N TRP A 15 -12.28 1.24 7.03
CA TRP A 15 -10.88 1.62 6.81
C TRP A 15 -9.97 0.41 6.99
N THR A 16 -9.11 0.18 6.01
CA THR A 16 -8.17 -0.94 5.99
C THR A 16 -6.76 -0.43 5.75
N ALA A 17 -5.84 -0.88 6.59
CA ALA A 17 -4.44 -0.46 6.54
C ALA A 17 -3.71 -1.08 5.34
N LEU A 18 -2.85 -0.27 4.73
CA LEU A 18 -1.81 -0.66 3.80
C LEU A 18 -0.48 -0.50 4.55
N ASP A 19 0.21 -1.62 4.79
CA ASP A 19 1.42 -1.67 5.64
C ASP A 19 2.68 -1.82 4.79
N GLY A 20 3.48 -0.76 4.73
CA GLY A 20 4.78 -0.70 4.06
C GLY A 20 5.96 -0.76 5.02
N THR A 21 5.75 -0.98 6.32
CA THR A 21 6.78 -0.86 7.37
C THR A 21 7.87 -1.92 7.30
N GLN A 22 7.64 -3.02 6.59
CA GLN A 22 8.65 -4.04 6.32
C GLN A 22 9.59 -3.65 5.16
N SER A 23 9.33 -2.53 4.47
CA SER A 23 10.26 -2.00 3.48
C SER A 23 11.54 -1.54 4.17
N SER A 24 12.68 -1.81 3.54
CA SER A 24 14.00 -1.54 4.14
C SER A 24 15.00 -1.10 3.09
N ASP A 25 16.12 -0.56 3.52
CA ASP A 25 17.25 -0.23 2.66
C ASP A 25 18.55 -0.70 3.33
N PRO A 26 19.14 -1.84 2.93
CA PRO A 26 20.28 -2.44 3.64
C PRO A 26 21.56 -1.59 3.66
N ASP A 27 21.74 -0.73 2.66
CA ASP A 27 22.90 0.12 2.45
C ASP A 27 22.58 1.63 2.61
N GLY A 28 21.39 1.97 3.08
CA GLY A 28 20.93 3.35 3.18
C GLY A 28 19.69 3.52 4.06
N LYS A 29 18.83 4.47 3.68
CA LYS A 29 17.52 4.70 4.31
C LYS A 29 16.47 5.07 3.28
N ILE A 30 15.25 4.59 3.50
CA ILE A 30 14.08 5.04 2.76
C ILE A 30 13.73 6.47 3.20
N VAL A 31 13.60 7.38 2.24
CA VAL A 31 13.26 8.80 2.46
C VAL A 31 11.84 9.15 2.02
N SER A 32 11.22 8.35 1.16
CA SER A 32 9.82 8.54 0.77
C SER A 32 9.09 7.23 0.52
N TYR A 33 7.78 7.27 0.74
CA TYR A 33 6.80 6.24 0.43
C TYR A 33 5.76 6.87 -0.46
N HIS A 34 5.14 6.09 -1.34
CA HIS A 34 3.98 6.53 -2.11
C HIS A 34 3.09 5.33 -2.45
N TRP A 35 1.83 5.40 -2.03
CA TRP A 35 0.80 4.43 -2.32
C TRP A 35 -0.12 4.92 -3.43
N SER A 36 -0.35 4.05 -4.41
CA SER A 36 -1.30 4.28 -5.50
C SER A 36 -2.17 3.06 -5.73
N GLN A 37 -3.42 3.28 -6.10
CA GLN A 37 -4.29 2.20 -6.53
C GLN A 37 -4.02 1.84 -7.99
N VAL A 38 -3.85 0.55 -8.26
CA VAL A 38 -3.58 0.00 -9.59
C VAL A 38 -4.86 -0.50 -10.26
N SER A 39 -5.72 -1.19 -9.50
CA SER A 39 -6.95 -1.78 -10.02
C SER A 39 -8.02 -2.01 -8.95
N GLY A 40 -9.21 -2.40 -9.39
CA GLY A 40 -10.43 -2.48 -8.59
C GLY A 40 -11.23 -1.16 -8.61
N PRO A 41 -12.41 -1.13 -7.99
CA PRO A 41 -13.18 0.10 -7.79
C PRO A 41 -12.32 1.19 -7.14
N LYS A 42 -12.35 2.42 -7.66
CA LYS A 42 -11.59 3.52 -7.07
C LYS A 42 -11.99 3.74 -5.61
N THR A 43 -10.99 3.86 -4.76
CA THR A 43 -11.13 4.14 -3.33
C THR A 43 -10.31 5.36 -2.96
N GLU A 44 -10.69 6.01 -1.87
CA GLU A 44 -9.82 6.99 -1.23
C GLU A 44 -8.62 6.28 -0.59
N ILE A 45 -7.44 6.89 -0.68
CA ILE A 45 -6.24 6.49 0.05
C ILE A 45 -5.88 7.61 1.02
N ALA A 46 -6.06 7.39 2.31
CA ALA A 46 -5.60 8.29 3.34
C ALA A 46 -4.10 8.08 3.59
N TYR A 47 -3.37 9.19 3.72
CA TYR A 47 -1.91 9.22 3.95
C TYR A 47 -1.09 8.45 2.90
N PRO A 48 -1.29 8.69 1.59
CA PRO A 48 -0.63 7.91 0.54
C PRO A 48 0.90 8.01 0.57
N ASP A 49 1.49 9.06 1.15
CA ASP A 49 2.94 9.25 1.21
C ASP A 49 3.58 8.77 2.53
N SER A 50 2.88 7.91 3.26
CA SER A 50 3.32 7.37 4.55
C SER A 50 3.61 5.86 4.51
N LYS A 51 4.46 5.39 5.44
CA LYS A 51 4.71 3.95 5.62
C LYS A 51 3.46 3.15 5.96
N TYR A 52 2.49 3.79 6.63
CA TYR A 52 1.13 3.33 6.79
C TYR A 52 0.20 4.25 6.01
N ALA A 53 -0.58 3.67 5.11
CA ALA A 53 -1.70 4.32 4.44
C ALA A 53 -2.98 3.54 4.73
N TYR A 54 -4.14 4.10 4.38
CA TYR A 54 -5.42 3.44 4.59
C TYR A 54 -6.31 3.60 3.37
N THR A 55 -7.05 2.55 3.02
CA THR A 55 -8.08 2.59 1.99
C THR A 55 -9.45 2.32 2.61
N PHE A 56 -10.49 2.99 2.11
CA PHE A 56 -11.87 2.69 2.52
C PHE A 56 -12.46 1.64 1.59
N THR A 57 -12.82 0.47 2.13
CA THR A 57 -13.30 -0.66 1.34
C THR A 57 -14.74 -0.45 0.83
N PRO A 58 -15.06 -0.89 -0.39
CA PRO A 58 -16.42 -0.82 -0.94
C PRO A 58 -17.41 -1.70 -0.19
N SER A 59 -18.70 -1.51 -0.47
CA SER A 59 -19.82 -2.23 0.14
C SER A 59 -20.05 -3.64 -0.39
N ALA A 60 -19.22 -4.13 -1.31
CA ALA A 60 -19.36 -5.41 -1.97
C ALA A 60 -18.01 -6.12 -2.08
N GLU A 61 -18.04 -7.45 -2.24
CA GLU A 61 -16.82 -8.22 -2.44
C GLU A 61 -16.03 -7.73 -3.65
N ASN A 62 -14.74 -7.51 -3.45
CA ASN A 62 -13.86 -7.07 -4.51
C ASN A 62 -12.39 -7.37 -4.17
N THR A 63 -11.52 -7.22 -5.16
CA THR A 63 -10.08 -7.20 -4.92
C THR A 63 -9.54 -5.85 -5.38
N LEU A 64 -9.06 -5.06 -4.42
CA LEU A 64 -8.36 -3.81 -4.69
C LEU A 64 -6.87 -4.10 -4.76
N THR A 65 -6.19 -3.58 -5.78
CA THR A 65 -4.73 -3.75 -5.90
C THR A 65 -4.04 -2.42 -5.70
N PHE A 66 -3.08 -2.37 -4.78
CA PHE A 66 -2.29 -1.19 -4.45
C PHE A 66 -0.82 -1.43 -4.74
N LYS A 67 -0.12 -0.37 -5.15
CA LYS A 67 1.33 -0.34 -5.32
C LYS A 67 1.92 0.60 -4.29
N LEU A 68 2.85 0.09 -3.49
CA LEU A 68 3.80 0.91 -2.75
C LEU A 68 5.02 1.14 -3.63
N THR A 69 5.45 2.39 -3.76
CA THR A 69 6.77 2.78 -4.28
C THR A 69 7.55 3.45 -3.14
N VAL A 70 8.78 3.01 -2.90
CA VAL A 70 9.70 3.61 -1.93
C VAL A 70 10.91 4.20 -2.65
N THR A 71 11.46 5.29 -2.13
CA THR A 71 12.69 5.92 -2.63
C THR A 71 13.72 6.01 -1.50
N ASP A 72 14.98 5.68 -1.78
CA ASP A 72 16.08 5.86 -0.81
C ASP A 72 16.75 7.23 -0.89
N ASN A 73 17.69 7.45 0.03
CA ASN A 73 18.49 8.67 0.11
C ASN A 73 19.49 8.86 -1.06
N GLU A 74 19.60 7.91 -1.97
CA GLU A 74 20.36 8.02 -3.22
C GLU A 74 19.44 8.24 -4.44
N GLY A 75 18.13 8.31 -4.23
CA GLY A 75 17.13 8.51 -5.28
C GLY A 75 16.74 7.23 -6.02
N LYS A 76 17.23 6.05 -5.61
CA LYS A 76 16.81 4.78 -6.22
C LYS A 76 15.40 4.44 -5.72
N THR A 77 14.64 3.76 -6.56
CA THR A 77 13.26 3.37 -6.25
C THR A 77 13.05 1.86 -6.26
N SER A 78 12.09 1.41 -5.47
CA SER A 78 11.61 0.03 -5.47
C SER A 78 10.09 0.02 -5.32
N SER A 79 9.40 -0.97 -5.87
CA SER A 79 7.94 -1.08 -5.76
C SER A 79 7.48 -2.48 -5.44
N SER A 80 6.36 -2.58 -4.73
CA SER A 80 5.72 -3.85 -4.37
C SER A 80 4.21 -3.72 -4.40
N ILE A 81 3.52 -4.83 -4.62
CA ILE A 81 2.07 -4.90 -4.83
C ILE A 81 1.40 -5.58 -3.64
N ALA A 82 0.33 -4.98 -3.13
CA ALA A 82 -0.55 -5.58 -2.14
C ALA A 82 -1.98 -5.66 -2.68
N LYS A 83 -2.68 -6.75 -2.38
CA LYS A 83 -4.11 -6.91 -2.61
C LYS A 83 -4.87 -6.76 -1.31
N VAL A 84 -5.94 -5.96 -1.35
CA VAL A 84 -6.99 -5.97 -0.33
C VAL A 84 -8.16 -6.77 -0.87
N MET A 85 -8.36 -7.95 -0.31
CA MET A 85 -9.47 -8.85 -0.64
C MET A 85 -10.64 -8.55 0.29
N VAL A 86 -11.65 -7.89 -0.26
CA VAL A 86 -12.84 -7.43 0.45
C VAL A 86 -13.87 -8.56 0.47
N LYS A 87 -14.32 -8.90 1.67
CA LYS A 87 -15.34 -9.92 1.94
C LYS A 87 -16.46 -9.33 2.79
N SER A 88 -17.68 -9.82 2.58
CA SER A 88 -18.85 -9.47 3.38
C SER A 88 -18.80 -10.10 4.76
#